data_AF-A0A2H0UTW1-F1
#
_entry.id   AF-A0A2H0UTW1-F1
#
_cell.length_a   1.000
_cell.length_b   1.000
_cell.length_c   1.000
_cell.angle_alpha   90.00
_cell.angle_beta   90.00
_cell.angle_gamma   90.00
#
_symmetry.space_group_name_H-M   'P 1'
#
loop_
_entity.id
_entity.type
_entity.pdbx_description
1 polymer ?
#
loop_
_entity_poly.entity_id
_entity_poly.type
_entity_poly.pdbx_seq_one_letter_code
_entity_poly.pdbx_strand_id
1 'polypeptide(L)'
;MAKKKEEQEEKLGGGWWLFWFIFLIIITIGGFVLFGIIKGRTQFVLALFSLGLGGLFVFFWRAGFKGWLVFSVIVAVLWITTTIASNVWWLTGFYLTGWLNAYLFIVLVVPLYLAPRALCWSFIEEARSVIFLKGAKYDFHATNYEGFYQDKEGYIRRITPSYPAPSQKITISQRLWGGIRWFGIVPIHERAVYHQKWNSFRENEPGKVKKYDEELDSVFLPLDYYVFQYERQQNEAIEDLNGVPVVGVVLVIPVRVFHPRLAIFSTTRWLEAMSAVVWPILENLISNFRYDADLSNMIVGKGIKTAIRKSKKSTPAVLGGITVKEKADLREIFWNLFKEAVENNNTFIDKAEMPEESEECFSVFGVMPYKDGIRIYKIDPAEEYRQARALEYLEEQKGVAAVKKAEKQKEVILITAKAQADAAKINGQGVSDNLEAITIDFVMKALRKKHKKLSDEEFEEAFERGDLEKEYEYLLKMARQLQSIKEGQFFEVEHPEGSIEGALLSILKKEKKVP
;
A
#
# COMPACT_ATOMS: atom_id res chain seq x y z
N MET A 1 3.91 22.01 -9.61
CA MET A 1 4.95 22.16 -8.57
C MET A 1 6.35 22.33 -9.16
N ALA A 2 6.72 21.61 -10.23
CA ALA A 2 8.01 21.78 -10.94
C ALA A 2 8.33 23.25 -11.31
N LYS A 3 7.36 23.97 -11.89
CA LYS A 3 7.52 25.38 -12.29
C LYS A 3 7.85 26.36 -11.15
N LYS A 4 7.39 26.08 -9.92
CA LYS A 4 7.70 26.91 -8.73
C LYS A 4 9.04 26.55 -8.10
N LYS A 5 9.52 25.32 -8.32
CA LYS A 5 10.82 24.84 -7.83
C LYS A 5 11.95 25.37 -8.73
N GLU A 6 11.75 25.38 -10.06
CA GLU A 6 12.64 26.08 -11.01
C GLU A 6 12.80 27.56 -10.66
N GLU A 7 11.69 28.26 -10.37
CA GLU A 7 11.71 29.70 -10.07
C GLU A 7 12.37 30.03 -8.70
N GLN A 8 12.46 29.07 -7.78
CA GLN A 8 13.17 29.19 -6.51
C GLN A 8 14.65 28.81 -6.62
N GLU A 9 14.98 27.76 -7.39
CA GLU A 9 16.37 27.35 -7.62
C GLU A 9 17.12 28.38 -8.49
N GLU A 10 16.43 29.04 -9.43
CA GLU A 10 16.99 30.15 -10.22
C GLU A 10 17.36 31.36 -9.33
N LYS A 11 16.63 31.60 -8.23
CA LYS A 11 16.91 32.69 -7.28
C LYS A 11 18.03 32.36 -6.28
N LEU A 12 18.20 31.09 -5.89
CA LEU A 12 19.21 30.66 -4.91
C LEU A 12 20.55 30.30 -5.55
N GLY A 13 20.57 29.76 -6.78
CA GLY A 13 21.79 29.39 -7.49
C GLY A 13 22.63 30.57 -7.97
N GLY A 14 22.00 31.71 -8.27
CA GLY A 14 22.69 32.89 -8.83
C GLY A 14 23.69 33.55 -7.87
N GLY A 15 23.44 33.51 -6.56
CA GLY A 15 24.25 34.21 -5.55
C GLY A 15 25.59 33.54 -5.26
N TRP A 16 25.61 32.21 -5.21
CA TRP A 16 26.82 31.44 -4.86
C TRP A 16 27.86 31.48 -5.98
N TRP A 17 27.41 31.50 -7.23
CA TRP A 17 28.29 31.62 -8.40
C TRP A 17 28.90 33.02 -8.54
N LEU A 18 28.10 34.06 -8.25
CA LEU A 18 28.56 35.45 -8.24
C LEU A 18 29.68 35.66 -7.21
N PHE A 19 29.58 35.02 -6.03
CA PHE A 19 30.60 35.07 -5.00
C PHE A 19 31.93 34.47 -5.46
N TRP A 20 31.94 33.26 -6.03
CA TRP A 20 33.16 32.64 -6.55
C TRP A 20 33.77 33.39 -7.73
N PHE A 21 32.94 33.97 -8.59
CA PHE A 21 33.39 34.81 -9.70
C PHE A 21 34.06 36.11 -9.21
N ILE A 22 33.45 36.80 -8.24
CA ILE A 22 34.04 37.99 -7.60
C ILE A 22 35.33 37.62 -6.87
N PHE A 23 35.37 36.48 -6.18
CA PHE A 23 36.56 35.99 -5.48
C PHE A 23 37.73 35.70 -6.45
N LEU A 24 37.46 35.04 -7.58
CA LEU A 24 38.45 34.82 -8.65
C LEU A 24 38.93 36.13 -9.27
N ILE A 25 38.04 37.10 -9.50
CA ILE A 25 38.40 38.44 -9.97
C ILE A 25 39.32 39.12 -8.95
N ILE A 26 39.00 39.08 -7.66
CA ILE A 26 39.81 39.69 -6.59
C ILE A 26 41.19 39.03 -6.51
N ILE A 27 41.28 37.70 -6.57
CA ILE A 27 42.58 36.99 -6.58
C ILE A 27 43.39 37.35 -7.82
N THR A 28 42.74 37.42 -8.99
CA THR A 28 43.42 37.75 -10.25
C THR A 28 43.92 39.20 -10.22
N ILE A 29 43.10 40.15 -9.78
CA ILE A 29 43.49 41.57 -9.59
C ILE A 29 44.62 41.67 -8.56
N GLY A 30 44.48 41.01 -7.41
CA GLY A 30 45.48 41.00 -6.34
C GLY A 30 46.83 40.45 -6.81
N GLY A 31 46.81 39.36 -7.59
CA GLY A 31 47.98 38.80 -8.24
C GLY A 31 48.63 39.75 -9.23
N PHE A 32 47.85 40.39 -10.11
CA PHE A 32 48.36 41.37 -11.08
C PHE A 32 48.89 42.66 -10.44
N VAL A 33 48.27 43.14 -9.37
CA VAL A 33 48.76 44.32 -8.62
C VAL A 33 50.07 44.01 -7.93
N LEU A 34 50.20 42.85 -7.26
CA LEU A 34 51.46 42.42 -6.66
C LEU A 34 52.57 42.26 -7.72
N PHE A 35 52.25 41.68 -8.88
CA PHE A 35 53.22 41.46 -9.95
C PHE A 35 53.62 42.77 -10.67
N GLY A 36 52.67 43.70 -10.83
CA GLY A 36 52.89 45.00 -11.45
C GLY A 36 53.75 45.95 -10.62
N ILE A 37 53.65 45.88 -9.29
CA ILE A 37 54.54 46.61 -8.37
C ILE A 37 56.00 46.14 -8.54
N ILE A 38 56.23 44.88 -8.91
CA ILE A 38 57.57 44.29 -9.04
C ILE A 38 58.21 44.58 -10.42
N LYS A 39 57.44 44.86 -11.50
CA LYS A 39 57.97 44.96 -12.88
C LYS A 39 57.55 46.18 -13.74
N GLY A 40 56.99 47.24 -13.15
CA GLY A 40 56.88 48.57 -13.80
C GLY A 40 55.59 48.85 -14.60
N ARG A 41 55.45 50.12 -15.03
CA ARG A 41 54.21 50.82 -15.49
C ARG A 41 53.36 50.10 -16.56
N THR A 42 53.93 49.27 -17.42
CA THR A 42 53.19 48.55 -18.48
C THR A 42 52.25 47.47 -17.93
N GLN A 43 52.59 46.85 -16.79
CA GLN A 43 51.74 45.84 -16.15
C GLN A 43 50.49 46.45 -15.48
N PHE A 44 50.56 47.70 -15.04
CA PHE A 44 49.44 48.42 -14.44
C PHE A 44 48.34 48.77 -15.46
N VAL A 45 48.73 49.14 -16.69
CA VAL A 45 47.79 49.39 -17.79
C VAL A 45 47.07 48.10 -18.19
N LEU A 46 47.78 46.96 -18.20
CA LEU A 46 47.18 45.64 -18.43
C LEU A 46 46.18 45.25 -17.33
N ALA A 47 46.47 45.55 -16.06
CA ALA A 47 45.56 45.28 -14.94
C ALA A 47 44.25 46.10 -15.02
N LEU A 48 44.33 47.37 -15.41
CA LEU A 48 43.15 48.20 -15.67
C LEU A 48 42.35 47.69 -16.88
N PHE A 49 43.04 47.15 -17.89
CA PHE A 49 42.39 46.56 -19.07
C PHE A 49 41.63 45.27 -18.72
N SER A 50 42.19 44.39 -17.89
CA SER A 50 41.49 43.19 -17.39
C SER A 50 40.30 43.52 -16.50
N LEU A 51 40.38 44.60 -15.70
CA LEU A 51 39.23 45.12 -14.95
C LEU A 51 38.10 45.61 -15.87
N GLY A 52 38.44 46.34 -16.94
CA GLY A 52 37.47 46.78 -17.96
C GLY A 52 36.83 45.60 -18.71
N LEU A 53 37.62 44.58 -19.05
CA LEU A 53 37.13 43.34 -19.66
C LEU A 53 36.19 42.56 -18.71
N GLY A 54 36.47 42.55 -17.41
CA GLY A 54 35.57 41.96 -16.40
C GLY A 54 34.21 42.66 -16.34
N GLY A 55 34.19 44.00 -16.43
CA GLY A 55 32.95 44.78 -16.52
C GLY A 55 32.16 44.50 -17.80
N LEU A 56 32.85 44.43 -18.95
CA LEU A 56 32.23 44.07 -20.23
C LEU A 56 31.68 42.63 -20.21
N PHE A 57 32.39 41.70 -19.60
CA PHE A 57 31.94 40.32 -19.45
C PHE A 57 30.60 40.23 -18.71
N VAL A 58 30.46 40.91 -17.56
CA VAL A 58 29.20 40.94 -16.79
C VAL A 58 28.07 41.60 -17.58
N PHE A 59 28.38 42.66 -18.33
CA PHE A 59 27.40 43.34 -19.18
C PHE A 59 26.90 42.42 -20.31
N PHE A 60 27.80 41.74 -21.01
CA PHE A 60 27.45 40.84 -22.11
C PHE A 60 26.84 39.51 -21.66
N TRP A 61 27.16 39.05 -20.44
CA TRP A 61 26.51 37.90 -19.82
C TRP A 61 25.00 38.12 -19.66
N ARG A 62 24.60 39.31 -19.22
CA ARG A 62 23.17 39.68 -19.10
C ARG A 62 22.45 39.79 -20.44
N ALA A 63 23.17 40.01 -21.54
CA ALA A 63 22.61 40.12 -22.88
C ALA A 63 22.41 38.75 -23.57
N GLY A 64 22.69 37.64 -22.88
CA GLY A 64 22.50 36.28 -23.39
C GLY A 64 23.46 35.92 -24.53
N PHE A 65 23.12 34.91 -25.34
CA PHE A 65 24.01 34.34 -26.37
C PHE A 65 24.52 35.38 -27.38
N LYS A 66 23.67 36.33 -27.80
CA LYS A 66 24.06 37.42 -28.72
C LYS A 66 25.10 38.35 -28.10
N GLY A 67 24.96 38.65 -26.81
CA GLY A 67 25.95 39.43 -26.07
C GLY A 67 27.29 38.72 -25.98
N TRP A 68 27.26 37.42 -25.69
CA TRP A 68 28.47 36.59 -25.67
C TRP A 68 29.19 36.53 -27.01
N LEU A 69 28.47 36.45 -28.12
CA LEU A 69 29.06 36.41 -29.46
C LEU A 69 29.78 37.72 -29.77
N VAL A 70 29.17 38.86 -29.46
CA VAL A 70 29.80 40.19 -29.61
C VAL A 70 31.02 40.34 -28.70
N PHE A 71 30.92 39.90 -27.44
CA PHE A 71 32.05 39.91 -26.51
C PHE A 71 33.22 39.07 -27.03
N SER A 72 32.96 37.85 -27.51
CA SER A 72 34.00 36.98 -28.08
C SER A 72 34.67 37.61 -29.30
N VAL A 73 33.93 38.32 -30.16
CA VAL A 73 34.50 39.05 -31.30
C VAL A 73 35.36 40.23 -30.84
N ILE A 74 34.90 41.03 -29.87
CA ILE A 74 35.66 42.15 -29.30
C ILE A 74 36.95 41.65 -28.65
N VAL A 75 36.86 40.59 -27.83
CA VAL A 75 38.02 39.95 -27.21
C VAL A 75 38.97 39.44 -28.27
N ALA A 76 38.48 38.75 -29.32
CA ALA A 76 39.31 38.24 -30.41
C ALA A 76 40.02 39.37 -31.19
N VAL A 77 39.36 40.48 -31.48
CA VAL A 77 39.97 41.64 -32.16
C VAL A 77 41.05 42.29 -31.29
N LEU A 78 40.73 42.56 -30.01
CA LEU A 78 41.70 43.09 -29.05
C LEU A 78 42.92 42.17 -28.94
N TRP A 79 42.67 40.87 -28.89
CA TRP A 79 43.66 39.81 -28.88
C TRP A 79 44.59 39.83 -30.11
N ILE A 80 44.04 39.88 -31.32
CA ILE A 80 44.83 39.94 -32.56
C ILE A 80 45.74 41.17 -32.55
N THR A 81 45.22 42.34 -32.17
CA THR A 81 46.00 43.58 -32.14
C THR A 81 47.16 43.56 -31.14
N THR A 82 46.98 42.97 -29.95
CA THR A 82 48.07 42.82 -28.96
C THR A 82 49.15 41.82 -29.39
N THR A 83 48.79 40.83 -30.22
CA THR A 83 49.71 39.79 -30.68
C THR A 83 50.67 40.32 -31.74
N ILE A 84 50.20 41.22 -32.60
CA ILE A 84 51.03 41.87 -33.64
C ILE A 84 52.13 42.75 -33.02
N ALA A 85 51.91 43.27 -31.81
CA ALA A 85 52.79 44.26 -31.19
C ALA A 85 53.89 43.69 -30.26
N SER A 86 53.99 42.37 -30.05
CA SER A 86 54.76 41.82 -28.91
C SER A 86 55.66 40.60 -29.23
N ASN A 87 56.78 40.48 -28.48
CA ASN A 87 57.81 39.43 -28.64
C ASN A 87 57.30 38.00 -28.38
N VAL A 88 57.95 36.99 -28.98
CA VAL A 88 57.62 35.53 -29.02
C VAL A 88 57.02 34.91 -27.73
N TRP A 89 57.37 35.37 -26.53
CA TRP A 89 56.78 34.92 -25.26
C TRP A 89 55.28 35.30 -25.09
N TRP A 90 54.79 36.27 -25.86
CA TRP A 90 53.37 36.62 -25.91
C TRP A 90 52.57 35.65 -26.78
N LEU A 91 53.19 34.98 -27.76
CA LEU A 91 52.54 33.95 -28.56
C LEU A 91 52.18 32.72 -27.71
N THR A 92 53.06 32.30 -26.79
CA THR A 92 52.74 31.19 -25.87
C THR A 92 51.65 31.58 -24.89
N GLY A 93 51.67 32.82 -24.38
CA GLY A 93 50.56 33.39 -23.62
C GLY A 93 49.24 33.35 -24.40
N PHE A 94 49.27 33.81 -25.67
CA PHE A 94 48.14 33.79 -26.59
C PHE A 94 47.57 32.39 -26.80
N TYR A 95 48.42 31.39 -27.07
CA TYR A 95 47.92 30.02 -27.19
C TYR A 95 47.26 29.55 -25.89
N LEU A 96 47.88 29.77 -24.73
CA LEU A 96 47.33 29.31 -23.46
C LEU A 96 46.00 29.98 -23.09
N THR A 97 45.89 31.30 -23.18
CA THR A 97 44.65 31.99 -22.82
C THR A 97 43.57 31.83 -23.89
N GLY A 98 43.93 31.60 -25.17
CA GLY A 98 42.99 31.23 -26.22
C GLY A 98 42.40 29.84 -25.98
N TRP A 99 43.24 28.86 -25.64
CA TRP A 99 42.81 27.52 -25.24
C TRP A 99 41.94 27.55 -23.98
N LEU A 100 42.31 28.35 -22.98
CA LEU A 100 41.53 28.49 -21.75
C LEU A 100 40.14 29.10 -22.03
N ASN A 101 40.06 30.15 -22.86
CA ASN A 101 38.80 30.78 -23.24
C ASN A 101 37.93 29.84 -24.08
N ALA A 102 38.51 29.12 -25.04
CA ALA A 102 37.79 28.11 -25.82
C ALA A 102 37.28 26.98 -24.92
N TYR A 103 38.09 26.51 -23.98
CA TYR A 103 37.70 25.52 -22.98
C TYR A 103 36.55 26.04 -22.11
N LEU A 104 36.66 27.23 -21.52
CA LEU A 104 35.60 27.85 -20.72
C LEU A 104 34.32 28.06 -21.53
N PHE A 105 34.44 28.49 -22.78
CA PHE A 105 33.30 28.65 -23.68
C PHE A 105 32.60 27.31 -23.92
N ILE A 106 33.34 26.24 -24.24
CA ILE A 106 32.78 24.89 -24.38
C ILE A 106 32.13 24.45 -23.06
N VAL A 107 32.82 24.68 -21.94
CA VAL A 107 32.35 24.30 -20.59
C VAL A 107 31.05 25.00 -20.19
N LEU A 108 30.83 26.23 -20.64
CA LEU A 108 29.61 26.98 -20.29
C LEU A 108 28.51 26.77 -21.34
N VAL A 109 28.85 26.83 -22.62
CA VAL A 109 27.87 26.80 -23.73
C VAL A 109 27.29 25.41 -23.94
N VAL A 110 28.08 24.35 -23.78
CA VAL A 110 27.58 22.98 -23.92
C VAL A 110 26.46 22.69 -22.91
N PRO A 111 26.67 22.78 -21.58
CA PRO A 111 25.63 22.47 -20.60
C PRO A 111 24.46 23.45 -20.60
N LEU A 112 24.72 24.75 -20.79
CA LEU A 112 23.68 25.78 -20.62
C LEU A 112 22.85 26.04 -21.88
N TYR A 113 23.36 25.71 -23.06
CA TYR A 113 22.70 26.07 -24.33
C TYR A 113 22.58 24.91 -25.32
N LEU A 114 23.68 24.21 -25.63
CA LEU A 114 23.66 23.17 -26.66
C LEU A 114 22.95 21.90 -26.20
N ALA A 115 23.29 21.39 -25.01
CA ALA A 115 22.73 20.14 -24.48
C ALA A 115 21.21 20.21 -24.19
N PRO A 116 20.64 21.27 -23.58
CA PRO A 116 19.20 21.38 -23.34
C PRO A 116 18.37 21.47 -24.62
N ARG A 117 18.98 21.94 -25.73
CA ARG A 117 18.33 22.09 -27.04
C ARG A 117 18.61 20.92 -27.99
N ALA A 118 19.27 19.87 -27.50
CA ALA A 118 19.70 18.74 -28.32
C ALA A 118 20.53 19.16 -29.57
N LEU A 119 21.36 20.20 -29.46
CA LEU A 119 22.22 20.67 -30.55
C LEU A 119 23.60 20.01 -30.44
N CYS A 120 23.81 18.90 -31.14
CA CYS A 120 25.02 18.07 -31.14
C CYS A 120 25.35 17.37 -29.81
N TRP A 121 24.83 17.92 -28.71
CA TRP A 121 24.92 17.43 -27.34
C TRP A 121 23.52 17.23 -26.78
N SER A 122 23.34 16.25 -25.91
CA SER A 122 22.09 16.00 -25.19
C SER A 122 22.38 15.83 -23.71
N PHE A 123 21.53 16.40 -22.87
CA PHE A 123 21.51 16.08 -21.45
C PHE A 123 20.67 14.82 -21.23
N ILE A 124 21.23 13.80 -20.58
CA ILE A 124 20.53 12.56 -20.25
C ILE A 124 20.40 12.50 -18.74
N GLU A 125 19.18 12.73 -18.26
CA GLU A 125 18.86 12.64 -16.84
C GLU A 125 19.21 11.27 -16.26
N GLU A 126 19.46 11.25 -14.96
CA GLU A 126 19.67 10.02 -14.22
C GLU A 126 18.49 9.07 -14.37
N ALA A 127 18.79 7.78 -14.51
CA ALA A 127 17.86 6.70 -14.77
C ALA A 127 17.06 6.82 -16.08
N ARG A 128 17.62 7.49 -17.09
CA ARG A 128 17.00 7.59 -18.43
C ARG A 128 17.90 7.09 -19.54
N SER A 129 17.27 6.71 -20.65
CA SER A 129 17.93 6.43 -21.92
C SER A 129 17.37 7.33 -23.03
N VAL A 130 18.25 7.79 -23.91
CA VAL A 130 17.88 8.60 -25.08
C VAL A 130 18.35 7.89 -26.34
N ILE A 131 17.44 7.78 -27.31
CA ILE A 131 17.73 7.19 -28.61
C ILE A 131 18.09 8.29 -29.61
N PHE A 132 19.13 8.04 -30.40
CA PHE A 132 19.55 8.90 -31.49
C PHE A 132 19.33 8.20 -32.84
N LEU A 133 18.83 8.98 -33.78
CA LEU A 133 18.51 8.59 -35.13
C LEU A 133 19.48 9.26 -36.09
N LYS A 134 19.85 8.56 -37.16
CA LYS A 134 20.62 9.11 -38.28
C LYS A 134 19.81 8.98 -39.56
N GLY A 135 19.30 10.10 -40.07
CA GLY A 135 18.41 10.11 -41.23
C GLY A 135 17.17 9.22 -41.04
N ALA A 136 16.45 9.40 -39.91
CA ALA A 136 15.29 8.63 -39.48
C ALA A 136 15.51 7.12 -39.23
N LYS A 137 16.75 6.63 -39.31
CA LYS A 137 17.10 5.24 -38.93
C LYS A 137 17.75 5.23 -37.56
N TYR A 138 17.50 4.18 -36.79
CA TYR A 138 18.20 3.95 -35.53
C TYR A 138 19.73 3.94 -35.75
N ASP A 139 20.46 4.69 -34.94
CA ASP A 139 21.93 4.70 -34.94
C ASP A 139 22.46 4.10 -33.64
N PHE A 140 22.24 4.78 -32.52
CA PHE A 140 22.58 4.29 -31.19
C PHE A 140 21.66 4.91 -30.13
N HIS A 141 21.76 4.44 -28.90
CA HIS A 141 21.16 5.10 -27.74
C HIS A 141 22.22 5.25 -26.66
N ALA A 142 22.05 6.27 -25.82
CA ALA A 142 22.91 6.51 -24.68
C ALA A 142 22.08 6.49 -23.40
N THR A 143 22.66 5.91 -22.37
CA THR A 143 22.01 5.68 -21.09
C THR A 143 22.78 6.36 -19.98
N ASN A 144 22.07 6.96 -19.05
CA ASN A 144 22.62 7.43 -17.78
C ASN A 144 21.83 6.77 -16.64
N TYR A 145 22.39 5.70 -16.06
CA TYR A 145 21.77 5.01 -14.93
C TYR A 145 22.84 4.43 -14.01
N GLU A 146 22.94 4.98 -12.80
CA GLU A 146 23.87 4.58 -11.76
C GLU A 146 23.62 3.13 -11.34
N GLY A 147 24.69 2.35 -11.21
CA GLY A 147 24.62 0.92 -10.92
C GLY A 147 24.27 0.04 -12.12
N PHE A 148 24.06 0.62 -13.30
CA PHE A 148 23.77 -0.11 -14.54
C PHE A 148 24.77 0.25 -15.65
N TYR A 149 24.91 -0.65 -16.62
CA TYR A 149 25.68 -0.43 -17.84
C TYR A 149 24.87 -0.89 -19.05
N GLN A 150 25.15 -0.29 -20.20
CA GLN A 150 24.59 -0.69 -21.49
C GLN A 150 25.60 -1.61 -22.17
N ASP A 151 25.19 -2.81 -22.55
CA ASP A 151 26.04 -3.73 -23.30
C ASP A 151 26.11 -3.37 -24.80
N LYS A 152 26.86 -4.17 -25.56
CA LYS A 152 27.06 -3.93 -27.01
C LYS A 152 25.79 -4.12 -27.83
N GLU A 153 24.86 -4.93 -27.34
CA GLU A 153 23.59 -5.23 -28.00
C GLU A 153 22.54 -4.17 -27.68
N GLY A 154 22.76 -3.41 -26.60
CA GLY A 154 21.88 -2.33 -26.17
C GLY A 154 20.99 -2.71 -24.98
N TYR A 155 21.29 -3.81 -24.30
CA TYR A 155 20.62 -4.17 -23.06
C TYR A 155 21.23 -3.42 -21.88
N ILE A 156 20.37 -3.02 -20.96
CA ILE A 156 20.72 -2.32 -19.74
C ILE A 156 20.81 -3.35 -18.62
N ARG A 157 22.04 -3.63 -18.18
CA ARG A 157 22.34 -4.67 -17.19
C ARG A 157 22.84 -4.06 -15.90
N ARG A 158 22.51 -4.70 -14.77
CA ARG A 158 23.00 -4.30 -13.45
C ARG A 158 24.48 -4.62 -13.33
N ILE A 159 25.24 -3.73 -12.71
CA ILE A 159 26.64 -4.00 -12.35
C ILE A 159 26.63 -4.90 -11.11
N THR A 160 27.09 -6.13 -11.25
CA THR A 160 27.24 -7.09 -10.14
C THR A 160 28.70 -7.55 -10.02
N PRO A 161 29.13 -8.09 -8.87
CA PRO A 161 30.48 -8.63 -8.74
C PRO A 161 30.79 -9.76 -9.75
N SER A 162 29.78 -10.55 -10.12
CA SER A 162 29.89 -11.65 -11.10
C SER A 162 29.98 -11.15 -12.55
N TYR A 163 29.33 -10.02 -12.85
CA TYR A 163 29.37 -9.36 -14.15
C TYR A 163 29.90 -7.94 -13.97
N PRO A 164 31.22 -7.79 -13.72
CA PRO A 164 31.82 -6.47 -13.69
C PRO A 164 31.56 -5.82 -15.06
N ALA A 165 31.18 -4.54 -15.04
CA ALA A 165 30.96 -3.79 -16.27
C ALA A 165 32.14 -4.06 -17.22
N PRO A 166 31.88 -4.46 -18.48
CA PRO A 166 32.96 -4.74 -19.42
C PRO A 166 33.91 -3.55 -19.38
N SER A 167 35.21 -3.81 -19.56
CA SER A 167 36.30 -2.81 -19.50
C SER A 167 36.16 -1.62 -20.47
N GLN A 168 35.00 -1.42 -21.10
CA GLN A 168 34.41 -0.10 -21.25
C GLN A 168 34.50 0.61 -19.89
N LYS A 169 35.66 1.22 -19.66
CA LYS A 169 35.85 2.37 -18.78
C LYS A 169 34.61 3.19 -19.05
N ILE A 170 33.63 3.12 -18.15
CA ILE A 170 32.58 4.14 -18.01
C ILE A 170 33.43 5.36 -17.76
N THR A 171 33.79 6.01 -18.86
CA THR A 171 34.96 6.88 -18.84
C THR A 171 34.50 7.97 -17.90
N ILE A 172 35.32 8.41 -16.95
CA ILE A 172 34.86 9.42 -16.00
C ILE A 172 34.22 10.59 -16.79
N SER A 173 34.73 10.90 -17.99
CA SER A 173 34.15 11.80 -18.99
C SER A 173 32.71 11.52 -19.46
N GLN A 174 32.24 10.28 -19.43
CA GLN A 174 30.87 9.87 -19.74
C GLN A 174 29.87 10.21 -18.61
N ARG A 175 30.35 10.36 -17.37
CA ARG A 175 29.54 10.82 -16.21
C ARG A 175 29.87 12.24 -15.78
N LEU A 176 30.88 12.87 -16.37
CA LEU A 176 31.18 14.28 -16.09
C LEU A 176 29.97 15.13 -16.49
N TRP A 177 29.50 15.93 -15.52
CA TRP A 177 28.51 17.00 -15.68
C TRP A 177 27.07 16.51 -15.86
N GLY A 178 26.69 15.47 -15.11
CA GLY A 178 25.28 15.14 -14.91
C GLY A 178 24.59 14.46 -16.10
N GLY A 179 25.35 13.85 -17.01
CA GLY A 179 24.78 13.06 -18.12
C GLY A 179 24.81 13.73 -19.49
N ILE A 180 25.66 14.75 -19.68
CA ILE A 180 25.87 15.38 -20.99
C ILE A 180 26.58 14.41 -21.94
N ARG A 181 26.00 14.19 -23.12
CA ARG A 181 26.53 13.31 -24.17
C ARG A 181 26.62 14.03 -25.50
N TRP A 182 27.78 13.98 -26.15
CA TRP A 182 27.88 14.31 -27.56
C TRP A 182 27.28 13.16 -28.37
N PHE A 183 26.40 13.47 -29.31
CA PHE A 183 25.71 12.44 -30.09
C PHE A 183 25.86 12.60 -31.61
N GLY A 184 26.36 13.73 -32.09
CA GLY A 184 26.59 13.94 -33.52
C GLY A 184 26.44 15.40 -33.94
N ILE A 185 26.18 15.62 -35.22
CA ILE A 185 25.92 16.95 -35.81
C ILE A 185 24.46 16.98 -36.27
N VAL A 186 23.70 17.98 -35.83
CA VAL A 186 22.33 18.24 -36.30
C VAL A 186 22.39 18.89 -37.70
N PRO A 187 21.54 18.52 -38.68
CA PRO A 187 20.41 17.59 -38.60
C PRO A 187 20.74 16.14 -39.00
N ILE A 188 22.03 15.77 -39.13
CA ILE A 188 22.41 14.40 -39.52
C ILE A 188 21.97 13.41 -38.45
N HIS A 189 22.17 13.78 -37.18
CA HIS A 189 21.72 13.02 -36.02
C HIS A 189 20.61 13.80 -35.33
N GLU A 190 19.54 13.11 -34.97
CA GLU A 190 18.36 13.67 -34.30
C GLU A 190 17.99 12.80 -33.11
N ARG A 191 17.38 13.40 -32.09
CA ARG A 191 16.85 12.66 -30.94
C ARG A 191 15.51 12.04 -31.32
N ALA A 192 15.32 10.75 -31.05
CA ALA A 192 14.03 10.13 -31.26
C ALA A 192 13.01 10.70 -30.27
N VAL A 193 11.87 11.14 -30.80
CA VAL A 193 10.69 11.53 -30.01
C VAL A 193 9.61 10.51 -30.34
N TYR A 194 8.96 9.98 -29.30
CA TYR A 194 7.89 9.01 -29.45
C TYR A 194 6.70 9.39 -28.58
N HIS A 195 5.52 9.01 -29.01
CA HIS A 195 4.28 9.35 -28.34
C HIS A 195 3.77 8.14 -27.56
N GLN A 196 3.68 8.27 -26.24
CA GLN A 196 3.29 7.18 -25.35
C GLN A 196 2.05 7.57 -24.55
N LYS A 197 1.08 6.66 -24.50
CA LYS A 197 -0.06 6.74 -23.60
C LYS A 197 0.14 5.74 -22.48
N TRP A 198 -0.03 6.17 -21.25
CA TRP A 198 0.06 5.28 -20.10
C TRP A 198 -0.78 5.78 -18.95
N ASN A 199 -1.07 4.88 -18.01
CA ASN A 199 -1.70 5.26 -16.76
C ASN A 199 -0.76 4.90 -15.61
N SER A 200 -0.65 5.79 -14.64
CA SER A 200 0.04 5.52 -13.38
C SER A 200 -0.77 6.01 -12.19
N PHE A 201 -0.46 5.51 -11.00
CA PHE A 201 -1.07 6.07 -9.79
C PHE A 201 -0.56 7.49 -9.54
N ARG A 202 -1.45 8.38 -9.13
CA ARG A 202 -1.06 9.73 -8.75
C ARG A 202 -0.31 9.66 -7.42
N GLU A 203 0.96 10.07 -7.39
CA GLU A 203 1.78 10.13 -6.18
C GLU A 203 1.09 10.87 -5.02
N ASN A 204 0.28 11.88 -5.35
CA ASN A 204 -0.38 12.74 -4.36
C ASN A 204 -1.81 12.28 -3.96
N GLU A 205 -2.41 11.32 -4.66
CA GLU A 205 -3.79 10.89 -4.41
C GLU A 205 -3.90 9.36 -4.52
N PRO A 206 -3.80 8.63 -3.39
CA PRO A 206 -3.81 7.17 -3.41
C PRO A 206 -5.10 6.64 -4.04
N GLY A 207 -4.94 5.69 -4.97
CA GLY A 207 -6.05 5.04 -5.67
C GLY A 207 -6.63 5.82 -6.85
N LYS A 208 -6.18 7.05 -7.13
CA LYS A 208 -6.54 7.75 -8.36
C LYS A 208 -5.53 7.47 -9.47
N VAL A 209 -6.06 6.95 -10.57
CA VAL A 209 -5.30 6.69 -11.79
C VAL A 209 -5.23 7.99 -12.60
N LYS A 210 -4.02 8.44 -12.92
CA LYS A 210 -3.80 9.57 -13.84
C LYS A 210 -3.43 9.00 -15.21
N LYS A 211 -4.16 9.46 -16.24
CA LYS A 211 -3.85 9.17 -17.64
C LYS A 211 -2.82 10.18 -18.14
N TYR A 212 -1.78 9.68 -18.78
CA TYR A 212 -0.73 10.46 -19.43
C TYR A 212 -0.79 10.23 -20.93
N ASP A 213 -0.64 11.30 -21.68
CA ASP A 213 -0.68 11.33 -23.14
C ASP A 213 0.35 12.37 -23.58
N GLU A 214 1.62 11.95 -23.60
CA GLU A 214 2.77 12.85 -23.67
C GLU A 214 3.73 12.40 -24.79
N GLU A 215 4.37 13.38 -25.42
CA GLU A 215 5.55 13.13 -26.27
C GLU A 215 6.77 12.99 -25.37
N LEU A 216 7.41 11.83 -25.46
CA LEU A 216 8.59 11.49 -24.69
C LEU A 216 9.80 11.49 -25.62
N ASP A 217 10.86 12.09 -25.13
CA ASP A 217 12.16 12.17 -25.79
C ASP A 217 13.19 11.21 -25.13
N SER A 218 12.77 10.53 -24.07
CA SER A 218 13.61 9.67 -23.23
C SER A 218 12.79 8.53 -22.64
N VAL A 219 13.47 7.41 -22.42
CA VAL A 219 12.92 6.20 -21.81
C VAL A 219 13.29 6.17 -20.33
N PHE A 220 12.31 6.01 -19.46
CA PHE A 220 12.52 5.78 -18.04
C PHE A 220 12.93 4.33 -17.78
N LEU A 221 14.05 4.14 -17.09
CA LEU A 221 14.71 2.83 -16.92
C LEU A 221 14.47 2.14 -15.58
N PRO A 222 14.20 2.84 -14.47
CA PRO A 222 13.84 2.20 -13.21
C PRO A 222 12.60 1.33 -13.34
N LEU A 223 12.46 0.45 -12.35
CA LEU A 223 11.21 -0.25 -12.11
C LEU A 223 10.11 0.77 -11.80
N ASP A 224 9.02 0.73 -12.56
CA ASP A 224 7.84 1.57 -12.32
C ASP A 224 6.55 0.73 -12.39
N TYR A 225 5.49 1.24 -11.77
CA TYR A 225 4.19 0.58 -11.69
C TYR A 225 3.25 1.12 -12.75
N TYR A 226 3.03 0.31 -13.79
CA TYR A 226 2.12 0.67 -14.87
C TYR A 226 0.72 0.15 -14.58
N VAL A 227 -0.27 1.02 -14.81
CA VAL A 227 -1.68 0.73 -14.54
C VAL A 227 -2.40 0.41 -15.86
N PHE A 228 -2.82 -0.83 -15.95
CA PHE A 228 -3.67 -1.37 -17.00
C PHE A 228 -5.10 -1.24 -16.53
N GLN A 229 -5.81 -0.25 -17.05
CA GLN A 229 -7.24 -0.07 -16.79
C GLN A 229 -8.05 -0.62 -17.97
N TYR A 230 -8.88 -1.61 -17.67
CA TYR A 230 -9.88 -2.16 -18.55
C TYR A 230 -11.24 -1.61 -18.11
N GLU A 231 -11.93 -0.89 -18.99
CA GLU A 231 -13.24 -0.29 -18.70
C GLU A 231 -14.14 -0.53 -19.91
N ARG A 232 -15.24 -1.25 -19.70
CA ARG A 232 -16.24 -1.58 -20.72
C ARG A 232 -17.54 -0.85 -20.45
N GLN A 233 -18.40 -0.80 -21.47
CA GLN A 233 -19.80 -0.44 -21.25
C GLN A 233 -20.54 -1.61 -20.61
N GLN A 234 -21.68 -1.35 -19.94
CA GLN A 234 -22.47 -2.40 -19.28
C GLN A 234 -22.84 -3.56 -20.23
N ASN A 235 -23.13 -3.26 -21.50
CA ASN A 235 -23.50 -4.25 -22.52
C ASN A 235 -22.34 -5.15 -22.97
N GLU A 236 -21.10 -4.78 -22.64
CA GLU A 236 -19.87 -5.52 -22.97
C GLU A 236 -19.15 -6.00 -21.70
N ALA A 237 -19.86 -6.05 -20.57
CA ALA A 237 -19.29 -6.50 -19.31
C ALA A 237 -18.86 -7.97 -19.40
N ILE A 238 -17.75 -8.30 -18.74
CA ILE A 238 -17.28 -9.67 -18.65
C ILE A 238 -18.06 -10.35 -17.52
N GLU A 239 -18.82 -11.38 -17.85
CA GLU A 239 -19.49 -12.19 -16.84
C GLU A 239 -18.50 -13.08 -16.11
N ASP A 240 -18.52 -13.02 -14.78
CA ASP A 240 -17.77 -13.93 -13.91
C ASP A 240 -18.35 -15.38 -13.95
N LEU A 241 -17.81 -16.29 -13.14
CA LEU A 241 -18.30 -17.67 -13.09
C LEU A 241 -19.79 -17.80 -12.67
N ASN A 242 -20.32 -16.84 -11.91
CA ASN A 242 -21.69 -16.79 -11.44
C ASN A 242 -22.62 -15.94 -12.33
N GLY A 243 -22.12 -15.35 -13.42
CA GLY A 243 -22.87 -14.43 -14.28
C GLY A 243 -22.92 -12.99 -13.76
N VAL A 244 -22.03 -12.60 -12.82
CA VAL A 244 -21.91 -11.23 -12.35
C VAL A 244 -21.20 -10.40 -13.42
N PRO A 245 -21.81 -9.32 -13.94
CA PRO A 245 -21.19 -8.47 -14.94
C PRO A 245 -20.09 -7.60 -14.32
N VAL A 246 -18.84 -7.81 -14.74
CA VAL A 246 -17.67 -7.01 -14.38
C VAL A 246 -17.43 -5.97 -15.47
N VAL A 247 -17.51 -4.68 -15.10
CA VAL A 247 -17.45 -3.54 -16.02
C VAL A 247 -16.05 -2.93 -16.06
N GLY A 248 -15.32 -2.97 -14.94
CA GLY A 248 -13.99 -2.39 -14.83
C GLY A 248 -13.00 -3.27 -14.09
N VAL A 249 -11.76 -3.34 -14.59
CA VAL A 249 -10.63 -3.98 -13.89
C VAL A 249 -9.40 -3.09 -13.99
N VAL A 250 -8.75 -2.90 -12.85
CA VAL A 250 -7.48 -2.16 -12.74
C VAL A 250 -6.40 -3.14 -12.34
N LEU A 251 -5.53 -3.47 -13.28
CA LEU A 251 -4.34 -4.29 -13.05
C LEU A 251 -3.11 -3.39 -12.94
N VAL A 252 -2.22 -3.72 -12.02
CA VAL A 252 -0.94 -3.04 -11.82
C VAL A 252 0.15 -4.05 -12.10
N ILE A 253 1.05 -3.72 -13.02
CA ILE A 253 2.21 -4.53 -13.36
C ILE A 253 3.46 -3.68 -13.11
N PRO A 254 4.40 -4.13 -12.26
CA PRO A 254 5.72 -3.55 -12.16
C PRO A 254 6.53 -3.94 -13.39
N VAL A 255 7.02 -2.95 -14.12
CA VAL A 255 7.70 -3.14 -15.39
C VAL A 255 8.93 -2.26 -15.43
N ARG A 256 10.00 -2.81 -15.99
CA ARG A 256 11.25 -2.11 -16.21
C ARG A 256 11.64 -2.15 -17.68
N VAL A 257 12.07 -1.04 -18.24
CA VAL A 257 12.62 -1.06 -19.60
C VAL A 257 14.08 -1.48 -19.54
N PHE A 258 14.41 -2.61 -20.17
CA PHE A 258 15.78 -3.14 -20.19
C PHE A 258 16.44 -2.99 -21.58
N HIS A 259 15.65 -2.84 -22.65
CA HIS A 259 16.16 -2.56 -23.98
C HIS A 259 15.38 -1.39 -24.65
N PRO A 260 15.85 -0.14 -24.49
CA PRO A 260 15.13 1.06 -24.95
C PRO A 260 14.77 1.05 -26.43
N ARG A 261 15.70 0.58 -27.27
CA ARG A 261 15.48 0.44 -28.72
C ARG A 261 14.30 -0.49 -29.02
N LEU A 262 14.25 -1.67 -28.40
CA LEU A 262 13.17 -2.61 -28.63
C LEU A 262 11.85 -2.07 -28.08
N ALA A 263 11.86 -1.44 -26.89
CA ALA A 263 10.67 -0.82 -26.34
C ALA A 263 10.05 0.26 -27.27
N ILE A 264 10.87 1.02 -27.98
CA ILE A 264 10.38 2.09 -28.87
C ILE A 264 10.08 1.58 -30.30
N PHE A 265 10.88 0.65 -30.85
CA PHE A 265 10.79 0.28 -32.28
C PHE A 265 10.24 -1.12 -32.56
N SER A 266 10.20 -2.05 -31.59
CA SER A 266 9.65 -3.39 -31.84
C SER A 266 8.15 -3.32 -32.11
N THR A 267 7.46 -2.45 -31.38
CA THR A 267 6.04 -2.15 -31.51
C THR A 267 5.90 -0.64 -31.45
N THR A 268 4.90 -0.08 -32.15
CA THR A 268 4.69 1.37 -32.16
C THR A 268 4.48 1.94 -30.76
N ARG A 269 3.89 1.14 -29.85
CA ARG A 269 3.62 1.47 -28.43
C ARG A 269 3.63 0.19 -27.59
N TRP A 270 4.75 -0.10 -26.92
CA TRP A 270 4.92 -1.34 -26.16
C TRP A 270 3.88 -1.54 -25.04
N LEU A 271 3.41 -0.47 -24.38
CA LEU A 271 2.34 -0.58 -23.38
C LEU A 271 1.00 -0.99 -23.99
N GLU A 272 0.68 -0.50 -25.19
CA GLU A 272 -0.54 -0.90 -25.89
C GLU A 272 -0.44 -2.36 -26.34
N ALA A 273 0.72 -2.75 -26.87
CA ALA A 273 0.99 -4.14 -27.23
C ALA A 273 0.90 -5.08 -26.01
N MET A 274 1.47 -4.67 -24.86
CA MET A 274 1.36 -5.44 -23.62
C MET A 274 -0.08 -5.50 -23.12
N SER A 275 -0.85 -4.40 -23.22
CA SER A 275 -2.28 -4.42 -22.88
C SER A 275 -3.06 -5.41 -23.75
N ALA A 276 -2.74 -5.52 -25.04
CA ALA A 276 -3.37 -6.48 -25.95
C ALA A 276 -3.07 -7.95 -25.58
N VAL A 277 -1.94 -8.24 -24.93
CA VAL A 277 -1.62 -9.56 -24.37
C VAL A 277 -2.34 -9.79 -23.05
N VAL A 278 -2.35 -8.78 -22.17
CA VAL A 278 -2.91 -8.86 -20.81
C VAL A 278 -4.44 -8.97 -20.81
N TRP A 279 -5.14 -8.30 -21.73
CA TRP A 279 -6.61 -8.25 -21.75
C TRP A 279 -7.28 -9.62 -21.94
N PRO A 280 -6.92 -10.44 -22.95
CA PRO A 280 -7.47 -11.78 -23.08
C PRO A 280 -7.23 -12.66 -21.85
N ILE A 281 -6.08 -12.48 -21.19
CA ILE A 281 -5.74 -13.23 -19.97
C ILE A 281 -6.65 -12.82 -18.81
N LEU A 282 -6.85 -11.51 -18.61
CA LEU A 282 -7.76 -11.03 -17.58
C LEU A 282 -9.21 -11.43 -17.85
N GLU A 283 -9.69 -11.33 -19.09
CA GLU A 283 -11.03 -11.79 -19.50
C GLU A 283 -11.22 -13.28 -19.19
N ASN A 284 -10.24 -14.10 -19.56
CA ASN A 284 -10.25 -15.53 -19.25
C ASN A 284 -10.19 -15.78 -17.74
N LEU A 285 -9.40 -15.03 -16.98
CA LEU A 285 -9.32 -15.14 -15.53
C LEU A 285 -10.68 -14.81 -14.88
N ILE A 286 -11.25 -13.65 -15.19
CA ILE A 286 -12.51 -13.17 -14.60
C ILE A 286 -13.65 -14.15 -14.88
N SER A 287 -13.76 -14.63 -16.12
CA SER A 287 -14.85 -15.53 -16.53
C SER A 287 -14.84 -16.93 -15.90
N ASN A 288 -13.72 -17.29 -15.24
CA ASN A 288 -13.50 -18.58 -14.60
C ASN A 288 -13.52 -18.54 -13.06
N PHE A 289 -13.59 -17.35 -12.45
CA PHE A 289 -13.60 -17.18 -11.00
C PHE A 289 -14.82 -16.38 -10.55
N ARG A 290 -15.24 -16.54 -9.30
CA ARG A 290 -16.38 -15.82 -8.72
C ARG A 290 -15.91 -14.48 -8.16
N TYR A 291 -16.67 -13.43 -8.43
CA TYR A 291 -16.38 -12.07 -7.98
C TYR A 291 -16.22 -11.99 -6.46
N ASP A 292 -17.27 -12.31 -5.71
CA ASP A 292 -17.31 -12.10 -4.26
C ASP A 292 -16.39 -13.05 -3.49
N ALA A 293 -16.27 -14.30 -3.94
CA ALA A 293 -15.54 -15.33 -3.20
C ALA A 293 -14.06 -15.40 -3.57
N ASP A 294 -13.72 -15.18 -4.84
CA ASP A 294 -12.41 -15.50 -5.37
C ASP A 294 -11.64 -14.22 -5.81
N LEU A 295 -12.24 -13.43 -6.71
CA LEU A 295 -11.60 -12.27 -7.33
C LEU A 295 -11.39 -11.10 -6.35
N SER A 296 -12.34 -10.83 -5.46
CA SER A 296 -12.26 -9.77 -4.46
C SER A 296 -11.08 -9.96 -3.47
N ASN A 297 -10.79 -11.21 -3.13
CA ASN A 297 -9.75 -11.59 -2.17
C ASN A 297 -8.45 -12.03 -2.85
N MET A 298 -8.42 -12.14 -4.18
CA MET A 298 -7.31 -12.67 -4.96
C MET A 298 -6.90 -14.10 -4.57
N ILE A 299 -7.80 -14.89 -3.99
CA ILE A 299 -7.56 -16.25 -3.50
C ILE A 299 -8.71 -17.13 -3.95
N VAL A 300 -8.40 -18.30 -4.49
CA VAL A 300 -9.42 -19.27 -4.91
C VAL A 300 -10.21 -19.78 -3.71
N GLY A 301 -11.49 -19.44 -3.65
CA GLY A 301 -12.41 -19.85 -2.59
C GLY A 301 -12.79 -21.34 -2.65
N LYS A 302 -13.38 -21.82 -1.54
CA LYS A 302 -13.82 -23.22 -1.43
C LYS A 302 -14.92 -23.54 -2.44
N GLY A 303 -14.94 -24.78 -2.94
CA GLY A 303 -15.98 -25.30 -3.82
C GLY A 303 -15.88 -24.86 -5.29
N ILE A 304 -14.75 -24.26 -5.71
CA ILE A 304 -14.54 -23.79 -7.08
C ILE A 304 -14.71 -24.91 -8.12
N LYS A 305 -14.23 -26.12 -7.82
CA LYS A 305 -14.35 -27.28 -8.71
C LYS A 305 -15.81 -27.65 -8.98
N THR A 306 -16.65 -27.55 -7.95
CA THR A 306 -18.09 -27.81 -8.07
C THR A 306 -18.79 -26.69 -8.83
N ALA A 307 -18.39 -25.43 -8.62
CA ALA A 307 -18.92 -24.29 -9.36
C ALA A 307 -18.60 -24.37 -10.86
N ILE A 308 -17.35 -24.67 -11.22
CA ILE A 308 -16.92 -24.89 -12.61
C ILE A 308 -17.71 -26.04 -13.25
N ARG A 309 -17.90 -27.17 -12.53
CA ARG A 309 -18.68 -28.30 -13.05
C ARG A 309 -20.16 -27.95 -13.29
N LYS A 310 -20.73 -27.07 -12.46
CA LYS A 310 -22.14 -26.65 -12.55
C LYS A 310 -22.39 -25.64 -13.65
N SER A 311 -21.43 -24.78 -13.99
CA SER A 311 -21.63 -23.71 -14.98
C SER A 311 -21.83 -24.23 -16.41
N LYS A 312 -21.73 -25.55 -16.66
CA LYS A 312 -21.90 -26.20 -17.97
C LYS A 312 -21.02 -25.63 -19.10
N LYS A 313 -20.09 -24.70 -18.82
CA LYS A 313 -19.01 -24.34 -19.74
C LYS A 313 -18.25 -25.64 -20.01
N SER A 314 -18.32 -26.14 -21.24
CA SER A 314 -18.21 -27.56 -21.65
C SER A 314 -16.82 -28.18 -21.54
N THR A 315 -15.91 -27.53 -20.84
CA THR A 315 -14.60 -28.04 -20.50
C THR A 315 -14.30 -27.40 -19.15
N PRO A 316 -13.73 -28.11 -18.14
CA PRO A 316 -12.96 -27.37 -17.16
C PRO A 316 -12.00 -26.54 -18.01
N ALA A 317 -12.16 -25.22 -18.01
CA ALA A 317 -11.21 -24.35 -18.66
C ALA A 317 -9.92 -24.60 -17.89
N VAL A 318 -9.14 -25.55 -18.39
CA VAL A 318 -7.79 -25.76 -17.93
C VAL A 318 -7.14 -24.48 -18.40
N LEU A 319 -7.07 -23.49 -17.51
CA LEU A 319 -6.50 -22.17 -17.74
C LEU A 319 -5.07 -22.41 -18.25
N GLY A 320 -4.89 -22.55 -19.57
CA GLY A 320 -3.61 -22.97 -20.16
C GLY A 320 -3.01 -24.27 -19.59
N GLY A 321 -3.81 -25.30 -19.29
CA GLY A 321 -3.22 -26.53 -18.68
C GLY A 321 -3.01 -26.48 -17.16
N ILE A 322 -3.26 -25.34 -16.50
CA ILE A 322 -3.07 -25.15 -15.05
C ILE A 322 -4.21 -25.78 -14.24
N THR A 323 -3.87 -26.67 -13.31
CA THR A 323 -4.83 -27.26 -12.36
C THR A 323 -5.08 -26.31 -11.19
N VAL A 324 -6.27 -25.72 -11.12
CA VAL A 324 -6.67 -24.80 -10.04
C VAL A 324 -6.91 -25.58 -8.73
N LYS A 325 -6.13 -25.25 -7.70
CA LYS A 325 -6.29 -25.76 -6.33
C LYS A 325 -7.06 -24.74 -5.48
N GLU A 326 -7.82 -25.23 -4.50
CA GLU A 326 -8.43 -24.33 -3.51
C GLU A 326 -7.34 -23.59 -2.73
N LYS A 327 -7.59 -22.32 -2.36
CA LYS A 327 -6.64 -21.40 -1.73
C LYS A 327 -5.42 -21.03 -2.58
N ALA A 328 -5.40 -21.37 -3.87
CA ALA A 328 -4.36 -20.89 -4.76
C ALA A 328 -4.44 -19.35 -4.88
N ASP A 329 -3.29 -18.71 -5.04
CA ASP A 329 -3.21 -17.28 -5.28
C ASP A 329 -3.55 -16.98 -6.74
N LEU A 330 -4.56 -16.13 -6.97
CA LEU A 330 -4.95 -15.76 -8.33
C LEU A 330 -3.87 -14.95 -9.04
N ARG A 331 -2.96 -14.29 -8.30
CA ARG A 331 -1.80 -13.58 -8.87
C ARG A 331 -0.81 -14.56 -9.50
N GLU A 332 -0.59 -15.70 -8.87
CA GLU A 332 0.29 -16.74 -9.39
C GLU A 332 -0.30 -17.39 -10.65
N ILE A 333 -1.62 -17.63 -10.64
CA ILE A 333 -2.33 -18.15 -11.82
C ILE A 333 -2.26 -17.14 -12.97
N PHE A 334 -2.53 -15.85 -12.71
CA PHE A 334 -2.39 -14.80 -13.70
C PHE A 334 -0.97 -14.72 -14.27
N TRP A 335 0.05 -14.73 -13.40
CA TRP A 335 1.45 -14.69 -13.81
C TRP A 335 1.81 -15.85 -14.74
N ASN A 336 1.41 -17.08 -14.39
CA ASN A 336 1.68 -18.26 -15.20
C ASN A 336 1.01 -18.17 -16.57
N LEU A 337 -0.24 -17.72 -16.62
CA LEU A 337 -0.96 -17.49 -17.89
C LEU A 337 -0.30 -16.40 -18.72
N PHE A 338 0.18 -15.33 -18.08
CA PHE A 338 0.86 -14.24 -18.76
C PHE A 338 2.20 -14.66 -19.34
N LYS A 339 2.99 -15.40 -18.56
CA LYS A 339 4.24 -16.00 -19.00
C LYS A 339 4.01 -16.98 -20.16
N GLU A 340 3.06 -17.90 -20.03
CA GLU A 340 2.71 -18.87 -21.08
C GLU A 340 2.24 -18.17 -22.36
N ALA A 341 1.41 -17.13 -22.26
CA ALA A 341 0.94 -16.39 -23.43
C ALA A 341 2.08 -15.70 -24.20
N VAL A 342 3.09 -15.22 -23.48
CA VAL A 342 4.28 -14.61 -24.07
C VAL A 342 5.23 -15.67 -24.63
N GLU A 343 5.47 -16.76 -23.90
CA GLU A 343 6.34 -17.87 -24.33
C GLU A 343 5.80 -18.60 -25.57
N ASN A 344 4.48 -18.83 -25.64
CA ASN A 344 3.84 -19.46 -26.79
C ASN A 344 3.88 -18.58 -28.04
N ASN A 345 4.07 -17.28 -27.86
CA ASN A 345 4.16 -16.34 -28.98
C ASN A 345 5.62 -15.94 -29.20
N ASN A 346 6.37 -16.83 -29.88
CA ASN A 346 7.79 -16.68 -30.24
C ASN A 346 8.16 -15.34 -30.90
N THR A 347 7.19 -14.56 -31.37
CA THR A 347 7.43 -13.21 -31.92
C THR A 347 7.77 -12.17 -30.84
N PHE A 348 7.49 -12.46 -29.57
CA PHE A 348 7.62 -11.50 -28.46
C PHE A 348 8.86 -11.70 -27.59
N ILE A 349 9.51 -12.86 -27.66
CA ILE A 349 10.60 -13.22 -26.75
C ILE A 349 11.92 -12.61 -27.23
N ASP A 350 12.42 -11.66 -26.47
CA ASP A 350 13.82 -11.22 -26.60
C ASP A 350 14.71 -12.28 -25.95
N LYS A 351 15.64 -12.87 -26.70
CA LYS A 351 16.58 -13.92 -26.23
C LYS A 351 17.61 -13.44 -25.20
N ALA A 352 17.37 -12.32 -24.53
CA ALA A 352 18.27 -11.78 -23.55
C ALA A 352 18.40 -12.74 -22.36
N GLU A 353 19.62 -13.06 -21.97
CA GLU A 353 19.89 -13.71 -20.69
C GLU A 353 19.28 -12.85 -19.57
N MET A 354 18.31 -13.43 -18.86
CA MET A 354 17.66 -12.84 -17.69
C MET A 354 18.75 -12.40 -16.71
N PRO A 355 18.67 -11.19 -16.15
CA PRO A 355 19.56 -10.84 -15.04
C PRO A 355 19.37 -11.87 -13.93
N GLU A 356 20.45 -12.26 -13.23
CA GLU A 356 20.42 -13.16 -12.05
C GLU A 356 19.67 -12.55 -10.84
N GLU A 357 18.72 -11.64 -11.08
CA GLU A 357 17.85 -11.11 -10.04
C GLU A 357 17.00 -12.27 -9.49
N SER A 358 16.88 -12.34 -8.17
CA SER A 358 16.11 -13.37 -7.45
C SER A 358 14.61 -13.33 -7.71
N GLU A 359 14.16 -12.42 -8.57
CA GLU A 359 12.76 -12.12 -8.84
C GLU A 359 12.38 -12.76 -10.17
N GLU A 360 11.27 -13.49 -10.17
CA GLU A 360 10.77 -14.12 -11.39
C GLU A 360 10.29 -13.04 -12.37
N CYS A 361 10.98 -12.90 -13.50
CA CYS A 361 10.64 -11.98 -14.59
C CYS A 361 10.79 -12.68 -15.95
N PHE A 362 10.27 -12.05 -17.01
CA PHE A 362 10.53 -12.46 -18.39
C PHE A 362 10.62 -11.23 -19.30
N SER A 363 11.12 -11.39 -20.53
CA SER A 363 11.34 -10.30 -21.49
C SER A 363 10.24 -10.27 -22.54
N VAL A 364 9.68 -9.09 -22.79
CA VAL A 364 8.66 -8.87 -23.81
C VAL A 364 8.80 -7.45 -24.35
N PHE A 365 8.89 -7.26 -25.67
CA PHE A 365 8.96 -5.93 -26.30
C PHE A 365 10.06 -4.99 -25.73
N GLY A 366 11.23 -5.50 -25.33
CA GLY A 366 12.28 -4.70 -24.70
C GLY A 366 11.99 -4.24 -23.25
N VAL A 367 10.95 -4.77 -22.63
CA VAL A 367 10.59 -4.56 -21.22
C VAL A 367 10.58 -5.86 -20.41
N MET A 368 10.76 -5.74 -19.10
CA MET A 368 10.74 -6.81 -18.13
C MET A 368 9.60 -6.58 -17.15
N PRO A 369 8.44 -7.23 -17.31
CA PRO A 369 7.47 -7.37 -16.24
C PRO A 369 8.03 -8.24 -15.11
N TYR A 370 7.79 -7.84 -13.86
CA TYR A 370 8.20 -8.56 -12.66
C TYR A 370 6.99 -9.22 -12.02
N LYS A 371 7.11 -10.48 -11.59
CA LYS A 371 6.04 -11.19 -10.86
C LYS A 371 5.68 -10.47 -9.56
N ASP A 372 6.71 -10.11 -8.81
CA ASP A 372 6.56 -9.52 -7.49
C ASP A 372 6.01 -8.10 -7.61
N GLY A 373 4.83 -7.88 -7.03
CA GLY A 373 4.11 -6.62 -7.10
C GLY A 373 2.99 -6.57 -8.14
N ILE A 374 2.82 -7.62 -8.98
CA ILE A 374 1.62 -7.73 -9.82
C ILE A 374 0.39 -7.84 -8.94
N ARG A 375 -0.59 -6.98 -9.20
CA ARG A 375 -1.82 -6.95 -8.42
C ARG A 375 -2.99 -6.48 -9.26
N ILE A 376 -4.10 -7.22 -9.20
CA ILE A 376 -5.40 -6.66 -9.57
C ILE A 376 -5.82 -5.74 -8.43
N TYR A 377 -5.70 -4.44 -8.67
CA TYR A 377 -5.92 -3.40 -7.66
C TYR A 377 -7.40 -3.18 -7.39
N LYS A 378 -8.23 -3.22 -8.44
CA LYS A 378 -9.67 -2.96 -8.35
C LYS A 378 -10.43 -3.78 -9.38
N ILE A 379 -11.57 -4.31 -8.97
CA ILE A 379 -12.55 -4.97 -9.84
C ILE A 379 -13.90 -4.33 -9.54
N ASP A 380 -14.43 -3.63 -10.55
CA ASP A 380 -15.68 -2.90 -10.50
C ASP A 380 -16.78 -3.72 -11.20
N PRO A 381 -17.72 -4.32 -10.45
CA PRO A 381 -18.91 -4.90 -11.02
C PRO A 381 -19.86 -3.80 -11.51
N ALA A 382 -20.83 -4.17 -12.33
CA ALA A 382 -21.85 -3.25 -12.83
C ALA A 382 -22.59 -2.56 -11.68
N GLU A 383 -23.03 -1.34 -11.94
CA GLU A 383 -23.68 -0.51 -10.91
C GLU A 383 -24.92 -1.17 -10.33
N GLU A 384 -25.74 -1.80 -11.17
CA GLU A 384 -26.94 -2.54 -10.75
C GLU A 384 -26.61 -3.66 -9.77
N TYR A 385 -25.53 -4.41 -10.00
CA TYR A 385 -25.07 -5.46 -9.09
C TYR A 385 -24.64 -4.87 -7.73
N ARG A 386 -23.91 -3.74 -7.74
CA ARG A 386 -23.50 -3.07 -6.49
C ARG A 386 -24.70 -2.61 -5.69
N GLN A 387 -25.71 -2.05 -6.34
CA GLN A 387 -26.95 -1.62 -5.69
C GLN A 387 -27.73 -2.81 -5.12
N ALA A 388 -27.89 -3.89 -5.90
CA ALA A 388 -28.56 -5.11 -5.45
C ALA A 388 -27.84 -5.75 -4.25
N ARG A 389 -26.51 -5.87 -4.31
CA ARG A 389 -25.71 -6.43 -3.22
C ARG A 389 -25.74 -5.56 -1.96
N ALA A 390 -25.76 -4.23 -2.12
CA ALA A 390 -25.92 -3.32 -1.00
C ALA A 390 -27.29 -3.47 -0.31
N LEU A 391 -28.37 -3.65 -1.08
CA LEU A 391 -29.69 -3.94 -0.54
C LEU A 391 -29.74 -5.27 0.20
N GLU A 392 -29.20 -6.33 -0.40
CA GLU A 392 -29.11 -7.66 0.23
C GLU A 392 -28.33 -7.60 1.55
N TYR A 393 -27.20 -6.88 1.58
CA TYR A 393 -26.42 -6.68 2.80
C TYR A 393 -27.22 -5.94 3.88
N LEU A 394 -27.99 -4.91 3.52
CA LEU A 394 -28.85 -4.19 4.46
C LEU A 394 -29.98 -5.09 5.01
N GLU A 395 -30.53 -5.98 4.20
CA GLU A 395 -31.53 -6.97 4.63
C GLU A 395 -30.92 -8.04 5.54
N GLU A 396 -29.74 -8.55 5.22
CA GLU A 396 -29.00 -9.49 6.06
C GLU A 396 -28.68 -8.88 7.43
N GLN A 397 -28.20 -7.63 7.45
CA GLN A 397 -27.96 -6.91 8.70
C GLN A 397 -29.23 -6.72 9.53
N LYS A 398 -30.37 -6.43 8.89
CA LYS A 398 -31.68 -6.38 9.58
C LYS A 398 -32.07 -7.75 10.14
N GLY A 399 -31.85 -8.82 9.39
CA GLY A 399 -32.09 -10.20 9.83
C GLY A 399 -31.23 -10.58 11.05
N VAL A 400 -29.92 -10.34 10.99
CA VAL A 400 -28.98 -10.56 12.09
C VAL A 400 -29.37 -9.74 13.32
N ALA A 401 -29.75 -8.47 13.13
CA ALA A 401 -30.22 -7.62 14.22
C ALA A 401 -31.53 -8.16 14.85
N ALA A 402 -32.45 -8.69 14.04
CA ALA A 402 -33.69 -9.29 14.52
C ALA A 402 -33.43 -10.57 15.34
N VAL A 403 -32.54 -11.45 14.87
CA VAL A 403 -32.12 -12.67 15.61
C VAL A 403 -31.50 -12.28 16.94
N LYS A 404 -30.55 -11.34 16.94
CA LYS A 404 -29.90 -10.86 18.17
C LYS A 404 -30.88 -10.22 19.15
N LYS A 405 -31.91 -9.53 18.65
CA LYS A 405 -33.00 -8.97 19.47
C LYS A 405 -33.86 -10.09 20.08
N ALA A 406 -34.20 -11.11 19.31
CA ALA A 406 -34.95 -12.26 19.79
C ALA A 406 -34.15 -13.05 20.86
N GLU A 407 -32.85 -13.24 20.67
CA GLU A 407 -31.96 -13.85 21.67
C GLU A 407 -31.93 -13.05 22.98
N LYS A 408 -31.78 -11.73 22.90
CA LYS A 408 -31.86 -10.86 24.09
C LYS A 408 -33.21 -10.93 24.78
N GLN A 409 -34.31 -10.97 24.03
CA GLN A 409 -35.65 -11.12 24.62
C GLN A 409 -35.81 -12.47 25.32
N LYS A 410 -35.29 -13.56 24.72
CA LYS A 410 -35.26 -14.88 25.35
C LYS A 410 -34.46 -14.87 26.65
N GLU A 411 -33.31 -14.19 26.67
CA GLU A 411 -32.50 -14.02 27.87
C GLU A 411 -33.23 -13.21 28.96
N VAL A 412 -33.89 -12.11 28.59
CA VAL A 412 -34.72 -11.32 29.52
C VAL A 412 -35.87 -12.16 30.08
N ILE A 413 -36.55 -12.96 29.25
CA ILE A 413 -37.60 -13.87 29.71
C ILE A 413 -37.03 -14.90 30.68
N LEU A 414 -35.86 -15.48 30.41
CA LEU A 414 -35.20 -16.42 31.31
C LEU A 414 -34.78 -15.80 32.64
N ILE A 415 -34.22 -14.58 32.61
CA ILE A 415 -33.86 -13.83 33.83
C ILE A 415 -35.11 -13.52 34.64
N THR A 416 -36.18 -13.05 33.98
CA THR A 416 -37.46 -12.72 34.64
C THR A 416 -38.11 -13.97 35.24
N ALA A 417 -38.12 -15.09 34.50
CA ALA A 417 -38.65 -16.36 34.98
C ALA A 417 -37.84 -16.91 36.16
N LYS A 418 -36.51 -16.81 36.13
CA LYS A 418 -35.66 -17.17 37.28
C LYS A 418 -35.93 -16.27 38.49
N ALA A 419 -35.98 -14.95 38.28
CA ALA A 419 -36.27 -14.00 39.35
C ALA A 419 -37.66 -14.26 39.98
N GLN A 420 -38.67 -14.62 39.17
CA GLN A 420 -39.99 -15.01 39.66
C GLN A 420 -39.97 -16.35 40.42
N ALA A 421 -39.22 -17.34 39.93
CA ALA A 421 -39.06 -18.62 40.60
C ALA A 421 -38.34 -18.46 41.95
N ASP A 422 -37.31 -17.61 42.01
CA ASP A 422 -36.57 -17.30 43.22
C ASP A 422 -37.44 -16.50 44.21
N ALA A 423 -38.23 -15.53 43.73
CA ALA A 423 -39.20 -14.80 44.55
C ALA A 423 -40.28 -15.74 45.12
N ALA A 424 -40.76 -16.72 44.34
CA ALA A 424 -41.71 -17.72 44.82
C ALA A 424 -41.09 -18.65 45.87
N LYS A 425 -39.80 -19.02 45.74
CA LYS A 425 -39.08 -19.77 46.77
C LYS A 425 -38.94 -18.98 48.07
N ILE A 426 -38.54 -17.70 47.99
CA ILE A 426 -38.41 -16.83 49.16
C ILE A 426 -39.77 -16.68 49.88
N ASN A 427 -40.86 -16.48 49.14
CA ASN A 427 -42.21 -16.42 49.71
C ASN A 427 -42.66 -17.76 50.32
N GLY A 428 -42.26 -18.90 49.75
CA GLY A 428 -42.52 -20.22 50.34
C GLY A 428 -41.71 -20.48 51.61
N GLN A 429 -40.48 -19.98 51.68
CA GLN A 429 -39.57 -20.18 52.81
C GLN A 429 -39.97 -19.33 54.03
N GLY A 430 -40.44 -18.09 53.81
CA GLY A 430 -41.00 -17.26 54.88
C GLY A 430 -42.28 -17.83 55.52
N VAL A 431 -43.03 -18.68 54.80
CA VAL A 431 -44.19 -19.40 55.37
C VAL A 431 -43.73 -20.61 56.19
N SER A 432 -42.72 -21.34 55.72
CA SER A 432 -42.10 -22.48 56.43
C SER A 432 -41.50 -22.09 57.78
N ASP A 433 -40.70 -21.03 57.82
CA ASP A 433 -39.98 -20.64 59.04
C ASP A 433 -40.94 -20.14 60.14
N ASN A 434 -42.03 -19.48 59.74
CA ASN A 434 -43.07 -19.01 60.66
C ASN A 434 -43.92 -20.19 61.19
N LEU A 435 -44.14 -21.21 60.36
CA LEU A 435 -44.84 -22.43 60.74
C LEU A 435 -44.04 -23.27 61.74
N GLU A 436 -42.71 -23.34 61.60
CA GLU A 436 -41.85 -24.04 62.55
C GLU A 436 -41.81 -23.34 63.91
N ALA A 437 -41.73 -22.00 63.93
CA ALA A 437 -41.79 -21.23 65.18
C ALA A 437 -43.12 -21.42 65.93
N ILE A 438 -44.25 -21.43 65.21
CA ILE A 438 -45.57 -21.69 65.80
C ILE A 438 -45.65 -23.12 66.38
N THR A 439 -45.06 -24.10 65.68
CA THR A 439 -45.06 -25.50 66.13
C THR A 439 -44.21 -25.69 67.37
N ILE A 440 -43.03 -25.05 67.44
CA ILE A 440 -42.18 -25.08 68.63
C ILE A 440 -42.90 -24.41 69.82
N ASP A 441 -43.50 -23.24 69.65
CA ASP A 441 -44.26 -22.56 70.72
C ASP A 441 -45.41 -23.42 71.24
N PHE A 442 -46.14 -24.08 70.33
CA PHE A 442 -47.22 -25.00 70.71
C PHE A 442 -46.70 -26.20 71.52
N VAL A 443 -45.58 -26.80 71.10
CA VAL A 443 -44.94 -27.92 71.81
C VAL A 443 -44.48 -27.50 73.20
N MET A 444 -43.86 -26.32 73.32
CA MET A 444 -43.41 -25.77 74.61
C MET A 444 -44.57 -25.50 75.56
N LYS A 445 -45.68 -24.94 75.06
CA LYS A 445 -46.92 -24.77 75.84
C LYS A 445 -47.51 -26.10 76.29
N ALA A 446 -47.51 -27.13 75.43
CA ALA A 446 -48.00 -28.46 75.77
C ALA A 446 -47.15 -29.12 76.87
N LEU A 447 -45.82 -29.02 76.78
CA LEU A 447 -44.89 -29.50 77.80
C LEU A 447 -45.08 -28.81 79.15
N ARG A 448 -45.10 -27.48 79.17
CA ARG A 448 -45.36 -26.70 80.39
C ARG A 448 -46.69 -27.09 81.04
N LYS A 449 -47.71 -27.32 80.22
CA LYS A 449 -49.03 -27.75 80.69
C LYS A 449 -49.04 -29.16 81.29
N LYS A 450 -48.17 -30.06 80.80
CA LYS A 450 -48.01 -31.41 81.36
C LYS A 450 -47.26 -31.38 82.69
N HIS A 451 -46.25 -30.52 82.80
CA HIS A 451 -45.39 -30.37 83.96
C HIS A 451 -45.77 -29.20 84.88
N LYS A 452 -47.08 -28.89 85.02
CA LYS A 452 -47.62 -27.78 85.83
C LYS A 452 -47.25 -27.76 87.32
N LYS A 453 -46.61 -28.82 87.81
CA LYS A 453 -46.15 -28.92 89.19
C LYS A 453 -44.75 -28.33 89.39
N LEU A 454 -44.00 -28.14 88.31
CA LEU A 454 -42.73 -27.39 88.32
C LEU A 454 -43.05 -25.90 88.26
N SER A 455 -42.29 -25.10 89.01
CA SER A 455 -42.23 -23.66 88.77
C SER A 455 -41.58 -23.36 87.40
N ASP A 456 -41.77 -22.16 86.87
CA ASP A 456 -41.23 -21.80 85.55
C ASP A 456 -39.69 -21.91 85.52
N GLU A 457 -39.00 -21.55 86.60
CA GLU A 457 -37.54 -21.67 86.74
C GLU A 457 -37.09 -23.14 86.78
N GLU A 458 -37.78 -24.00 87.54
CA GLU A 458 -37.48 -25.43 87.60
C GLU A 458 -37.77 -26.15 86.27
N PHE A 459 -38.78 -25.70 85.53
CA PHE A 459 -39.10 -26.23 84.20
C PHE A 459 -38.00 -25.89 83.19
N GLU A 460 -37.52 -24.64 83.17
CA GLU A 460 -36.43 -24.26 82.28
C GLU A 460 -35.13 -24.98 82.64
N GLU A 461 -34.80 -25.10 83.92
CA GLU A 461 -33.61 -25.84 84.36
C GLU A 461 -33.69 -27.35 84.05
N ALA A 462 -34.88 -27.96 84.12
CA ALA A 462 -35.11 -29.34 83.70
C ALA A 462 -35.05 -29.52 82.16
N PHE A 463 -35.51 -28.52 81.41
CA PHE A 463 -35.41 -28.52 79.95
C PHE A 463 -33.97 -28.36 79.48
N GLU A 464 -33.21 -27.43 80.07
CA GLU A 464 -31.80 -27.18 79.74
C GLU A 464 -30.88 -28.35 80.11
N ARG A 465 -31.19 -29.07 81.20
CA ARG A 465 -30.48 -30.32 81.56
C ARG A 465 -30.77 -31.50 80.62
N GLY A 466 -31.74 -31.36 79.72
CA GLY A 466 -32.14 -32.42 78.78
C GLY A 466 -33.09 -33.46 79.38
N ASP A 467 -33.55 -33.28 80.63
CA ASP A 467 -34.43 -34.25 81.30
C ASP A 467 -35.79 -34.38 80.59
N LEU A 468 -36.19 -33.34 79.85
CA LEU A 468 -37.44 -33.28 79.09
C LEU A 468 -37.25 -33.51 77.57
N GLU A 469 -36.01 -33.75 77.12
CA GLU A 469 -35.65 -33.80 75.69
C GLU A 469 -36.43 -34.87 74.93
N LYS A 470 -36.54 -36.09 75.47
CA LYS A 470 -37.29 -37.19 74.84
C LYS A 470 -38.78 -36.87 74.68
N GLU A 471 -39.37 -36.15 75.63
CA GLU A 471 -40.78 -35.75 75.55
C GLU A 471 -40.97 -34.58 74.57
N TYR A 472 -40.03 -33.64 74.54
CA TYR A 472 -40.00 -32.57 73.56
C TYR A 472 -39.89 -33.09 72.14
N GLU A 473 -38.96 -34.00 71.87
CA GLU A 473 -38.82 -34.63 70.55
C GLU A 473 -40.07 -35.39 70.13
N TYR A 474 -40.69 -36.13 71.07
CA TYR A 474 -41.93 -36.85 70.81
C TYR A 474 -43.08 -35.90 70.44
N LEU A 475 -43.27 -34.82 71.21
CA LEU A 475 -44.31 -33.83 70.94
C LEU A 475 -44.03 -33.01 69.69
N LEU A 476 -42.77 -32.68 69.41
CA LEU A 476 -42.36 -31.99 68.19
C LEU A 476 -42.62 -32.87 66.97
N LYS A 477 -42.35 -34.18 67.05
CA LYS A 477 -42.67 -35.15 66.00
C LYS A 477 -44.17 -35.26 65.77
N MET A 478 -44.97 -35.33 66.83
CA MET A 478 -46.44 -35.32 66.75
C MET A 478 -46.98 -34.02 66.16
N ALA A 479 -46.47 -32.87 66.59
CA ALA A 479 -46.93 -31.57 66.13
C ALA A 479 -46.59 -31.35 64.66
N ARG A 480 -45.40 -31.79 64.22
CA ARG A 480 -45.02 -31.83 62.79
C ARG A 480 -45.91 -32.77 61.98
N GLN A 481 -46.27 -33.95 62.51
CA GLN A 481 -47.23 -34.85 61.86
C GLN A 481 -48.64 -34.28 61.75
N LEU A 482 -49.13 -33.58 62.79
CA LEU A 482 -50.43 -32.90 62.76
C LEU A 482 -50.45 -31.69 61.81
N GLN A 483 -49.31 -31.00 61.68
CA GLN A 483 -49.13 -29.90 60.74
C GLN A 483 -49.12 -30.41 59.29
N SER A 484 -48.43 -31.51 59.00
CA SER A 484 -48.48 -32.14 57.67
C SER A 484 -49.90 -32.64 57.30
N ILE A 485 -50.70 -33.05 58.29
CA ILE A 485 -52.12 -33.39 58.09
C ILE A 485 -52.95 -32.15 57.71
N LYS A 486 -52.68 -30.99 58.31
CA LYS A 486 -53.36 -29.72 57.96
C LYS A 486 -53.00 -29.20 56.57
N GLU A 487 -51.81 -29.54 56.08
CA GLU A 487 -51.29 -29.18 54.75
C GLU A 487 -51.70 -30.17 53.64
N GLY A 488 -52.52 -31.19 53.96
CA GLY A 488 -53.13 -32.08 52.97
C GLY A 488 -52.29 -33.32 52.61
N GLN A 489 -51.29 -33.68 53.39
CA GLN A 489 -50.54 -34.94 53.23
C GLN A 489 -51.07 -35.99 54.23
N PHE A 490 -51.79 -37.00 53.74
CA PHE A 490 -52.41 -38.06 54.54
C PHE A 490 -51.41 -39.17 54.90
N PHE A 491 -51.36 -39.56 56.17
CA PHE A 491 -51.08 -40.94 56.60
C PHE A 491 -52.09 -41.32 57.68
N GLU A 492 -52.79 -42.43 57.47
CA GLU A 492 -53.77 -42.99 58.40
C GLU A 492 -53.02 -43.76 59.49
N VAL A 493 -53.21 -43.39 60.76
CA VAL A 493 -52.68 -44.14 61.91
C VAL A 493 -53.82 -44.32 62.92
N GLU A 494 -54.16 -45.57 63.22
CA GLU A 494 -55.10 -45.94 64.29
C GLU A 494 -54.42 -45.80 65.66
N HIS A 495 -55.11 -45.17 66.62
CA HIS A 495 -54.62 -45.03 68.00
C HIS A 495 -55.66 -45.57 69.02
N PRO A 496 -55.23 -46.34 70.05
CA PRO A 496 -56.11 -46.89 71.06
C PRO A 496 -56.52 -45.86 72.13
N GLU A 497 -57.73 -46.02 72.68
CA GLU A 497 -58.31 -45.12 73.69
C GLU A 497 -57.48 -45.10 74.99
N GLY A 498 -57.12 -43.88 75.45
CA GLY A 498 -56.46 -43.64 76.73
C GLY A 498 -55.02 -43.08 76.65
N SER A 499 -54.48 -42.85 75.45
CA SER A 499 -53.13 -42.31 75.27
C SER A 499 -53.04 -40.77 75.46
N ILE A 500 -51.81 -40.28 75.63
CA ILE A 500 -51.42 -38.87 75.71
C ILE A 500 -51.96 -38.05 74.51
N GLU A 501 -52.26 -38.70 73.38
CA GLU A 501 -52.83 -38.10 72.17
C GLU A 501 -54.26 -37.54 72.40
N GLY A 502 -55.05 -38.15 73.29
CA GLY A 502 -56.38 -37.64 73.68
C GLY A 502 -56.33 -36.33 74.47
N ALA A 503 -55.26 -36.13 75.27
CA ALA A 503 -55.06 -34.89 76.00
C ALA A 503 -54.73 -33.72 75.05
N LEU A 504 -53.95 -33.95 74.00
CA LEU A 504 -53.60 -32.94 72.99
C LEU A 504 -54.80 -32.49 72.14
N LEU A 505 -55.64 -33.43 71.71
CA LEU A 505 -56.87 -33.14 70.96
C LEU A 505 -57.87 -32.28 71.77
N SER A 506 -57.90 -32.43 73.10
CA SER A 506 -58.76 -31.62 73.98
C SER A 506 -58.33 -30.15 74.08
N ILE A 507 -57.03 -29.86 73.87
CA ILE A 507 -56.47 -28.51 73.90
C ILE A 507 -56.76 -27.81 72.57
N LEU A 508 -56.54 -28.49 71.45
CA LEU A 508 -56.80 -27.98 70.10
C LEU A 508 -58.29 -27.69 69.84
N LYS A 509 -59.21 -28.48 70.43
CA LYS A 509 -60.66 -28.19 70.36
C LYS A 509 -61.06 -26.95 71.16
N LYS A 510 -60.29 -26.54 72.17
CA LYS A 510 -60.64 -25.42 73.05
C LYS A 510 -60.19 -24.06 72.52
N GLU A 511 -59.23 -24.02 71.58
CA GLU A 511 -58.67 -22.78 71.02
C GLU A 511 -59.19 -22.41 69.61
N LYS A 512 -60.07 -23.21 69.00
CA LYS A 512 -60.73 -22.82 67.74
C LYS A 512 -61.86 -21.80 67.99
N LYS A 513 -61.51 -20.51 68.00
CA LYS A 513 -62.22 -19.52 67.18
C LYS A 513 -61.39 -19.32 65.91
N VAL A 514 -61.76 -20.03 64.87
CA VAL A 514 -61.26 -19.82 63.52
C VAL A 514 -62.44 -19.31 62.69
N PRO A 515 -62.21 -18.62 61.57
CA PRO A 515 -62.83 -19.05 60.33
C PRO A 515 -62.15 -20.32 59.81
#